data_AF-A0A959VVZ1-F1
#
_entry.id   AF-A0A959VVZ1-F1
#
_cell.length_a   1.000
_cell.length_b   1.000
_cell.length_c   1.000
_cell.angle_alpha   90.00
_cell.angle_beta   90.00
_cell.angle_gamma   90.00
#
_symmetry.space_group_name_H-M   'P 1'
#
loop_
_entity.id
_entity.type
_entity.pdbx_description
1 polymer ?
#
loop_
_entity_poly.entity_id
_entity_poly.type
_entity_poly.pdbx_seq_one_letter_code
_entity_poly.pdbx_strand_id
1 'polypeptide(L)'
;MRRTWGVLAAVSVSVAVACSLAAPASATTFCVPSFTAACPDNGSNQLRAKLTDAMTNLGNDGEADKVFVAAGTVTEPGSITASGTDPLEVTGAGVDQTFLTSTSTSNIFLLNTNNRPGIKLSDLTLVVPASFPDAGGNGAAAQIEDAELNRVNVEVRNSESDVFVSLLGDNVIRNARIYAVEGAKVDWAFRSEYASANTTEIINATIEEPTYGFVVTEPNNTLNVRSSRIIGPTAAGVWASSGARVFLENTLIETEGISPITANSTANDPSTVVGAVSSTFVSHVANSFPAIDVNVPASVTAGNVLTNISSSIIRGFAETWDLSVPIGPGFPTATLNIGHSNFDPVGAPGSGGTANVSSPTNINLDPKFAGERDYRLLPDSPSIDAGNPALTLTTDLIGEPRPRDGDLDGSSIPDQGAYEFQPTCATSPSLCPDTKAPKVSKVKFYGKAKSNSTITCRVSEAARLTFRFKPLPRKSSTGKKPRFVKVVRKVKAGKVKLRISKRKLRPGRYRLTIVATDKAGNTSTLVRKVRVK
;
A
#
# COMPACT_ATOMS: atom_id res chain seq x y z
N MET A 1 41.61 65.79 73.84
CA MET A 1 42.06 66.07 72.46
C MET A 1 42.61 64.78 71.84
N ARG A 2 41.80 64.07 71.05
CA ARG A 2 42.25 63.08 70.06
C ARG A 2 41.12 62.85 69.06
N ARG A 3 41.54 62.72 67.80
CA ARG A 3 40.80 62.96 66.56
C ARG A 3 39.81 61.83 66.21
N THR A 4 38.73 62.30 65.58
CA THR A 4 37.78 61.65 64.67
C THR A 4 38.35 60.53 63.79
N TRP A 5 37.59 59.42 63.68
CA TRP A 5 37.57 58.53 62.51
C TRP A 5 36.10 58.29 62.13
N GLY A 6 35.74 58.71 60.92
CA GLY A 6 34.42 58.52 60.33
C GLY A 6 34.29 57.12 59.72
N VAL A 7 33.10 56.53 59.88
CA VAL A 7 32.72 55.25 59.27
C VAL A 7 31.83 55.55 58.07
N LEU A 8 32.27 55.11 56.88
CA LEU A 8 31.48 55.11 55.65
C LEU A 8 30.29 54.14 55.78
N ALA A 9 29.09 54.61 55.46
CA ALA A 9 27.92 53.77 55.23
C ALA A 9 27.92 53.31 53.76
N ALA A 10 28.00 51.99 53.53
CA ALA A 10 27.79 51.39 52.22
C ALA A 10 26.28 51.18 52.00
N VAL A 11 25.74 51.80 50.96
CA VAL A 11 24.37 51.58 50.48
C VAL A 11 24.38 50.35 49.57
N SER A 12 23.78 49.26 50.02
CA SER A 12 23.52 48.06 49.22
C SER A 12 22.27 48.26 48.35
N VAL A 13 22.48 48.35 47.03
CA VAL A 13 21.40 48.30 46.03
C VAL A 13 21.06 46.84 45.76
N SER A 14 19.90 46.40 46.24
CA SER A 14 19.35 45.07 45.92
C SER A 14 18.70 45.11 44.53
N VAL A 15 19.35 44.53 43.53
CA VAL A 15 18.74 44.26 42.21
C VAL A 15 17.86 43.01 42.36
N ALA A 16 16.55 43.21 42.41
CA ALA A 16 15.59 42.12 42.28
C ALA A 16 15.56 41.66 40.82
N VAL A 17 16.25 40.56 40.51
CA VAL A 17 16.09 39.86 39.24
C VAL A 17 14.70 39.21 39.27
N ALA A 18 13.74 39.84 38.58
CA ALA A 18 12.48 39.20 38.26
C ALA A 18 12.77 38.08 37.26
N CYS A 19 12.95 36.84 37.76
CA CYS A 19 12.81 35.66 36.92
C CYS A 19 11.35 35.58 36.46
N SER A 20 11.05 36.20 35.32
CA SER A 20 9.88 35.86 34.53
C SER A 20 10.06 34.41 34.09
N LEU A 21 9.44 33.47 34.81
CA LEU A 21 9.21 32.13 34.30
C LEU A 21 8.42 32.30 33.00
N ALA A 22 9.05 32.08 31.85
CA ALA A 22 8.33 31.95 30.60
C ALA A 22 7.30 30.84 30.82
N ALA A 23 6.02 31.18 30.74
CA ALA A 23 4.98 30.16 30.69
C ALA A 23 5.31 29.24 29.50
N PRO A 24 5.16 27.91 29.64
CA PRO A 24 5.33 27.03 28.49
C PRO A 24 4.39 27.50 27.39
N ALA A 25 4.95 27.84 26.22
CA ALA A 25 4.15 27.98 25.00
C ALA A 25 3.33 26.70 24.86
N SER A 26 2.02 26.84 24.73
CA SER A 26 1.10 25.71 24.75
C SER A 26 0.13 25.93 23.62
N ALA A 27 0.23 25.06 22.61
CA ALA A 27 -0.73 24.90 21.53
C ALA A 27 -2.17 25.18 21.99
N THR A 28 -2.85 26.11 21.32
CA THR A 28 -4.24 26.40 21.67
C THR A 28 -5.13 25.29 21.11
N THR A 29 -6.00 24.74 21.95
CA THR A 29 -6.93 23.67 21.55
C THR A 29 -8.35 24.22 21.47
N PHE A 30 -8.99 24.04 20.33
CA PHE A 30 -10.36 24.48 20.04
C PHE A 30 -11.30 23.29 19.83
N CYS A 31 -12.50 23.38 20.39
CA CYS A 31 -13.56 22.38 20.20
C CYS A 31 -14.70 22.99 19.39
N VAL A 32 -15.11 22.32 18.31
CA VAL A 32 -16.13 22.81 17.36
C VAL A 32 -17.23 21.76 17.14
N PRO A 33 -18.53 22.11 17.17
CA PRO A 33 -19.12 23.29 17.81
C PRO A 33 -19.33 23.09 19.33
N SER A 34 -19.00 21.90 19.85
CA SER A 34 -19.23 21.49 21.24
C SER A 34 -18.02 20.76 21.82
N PHE A 35 -17.92 20.70 23.14
CA PHE A 35 -16.98 19.81 23.81
C PHE A 35 -17.32 18.35 23.54
N THR A 36 -16.29 17.50 23.46
CA THR A 36 -16.40 16.06 23.21
C THR A 36 -15.45 15.29 24.12
N ALA A 37 -15.45 13.95 24.03
CA ALA A 37 -14.43 13.15 24.72
C ALA A 37 -13.01 13.42 24.18
N ALA A 38 -12.87 13.74 22.88
CA ALA A 38 -11.59 14.09 22.26
C ALA A 38 -11.16 15.53 22.61
N CYS A 39 -12.12 16.41 22.93
CA CYS A 39 -11.89 17.80 23.30
C CYS A 39 -12.75 18.17 24.52
N PRO A 40 -12.34 17.75 25.73
CA PRO A 40 -13.14 17.93 26.94
C PRO A 40 -13.12 19.37 27.44
N ASP A 41 -14.13 19.74 28.23
CA ASP A 41 -14.14 20.99 29.00
C ASP A 41 -13.24 20.84 30.24
N ASN A 42 -11.97 21.23 30.08
CA ASN A 42 -10.93 21.14 31.11
C ASN A 42 -10.42 22.52 31.56
N GLY A 43 -11.10 23.60 31.14
CA GLY A 43 -10.71 24.98 31.42
C GLY A 43 -9.57 25.54 30.55
N SER A 44 -8.86 24.72 29.77
CA SER A 44 -7.84 25.19 28.79
C SER A 44 -8.33 25.13 27.35
N ASN A 45 -9.17 24.14 27.02
CA ASN A 45 -9.76 24.01 25.69
C ASN A 45 -10.82 25.09 25.47
N GLN A 46 -10.81 25.68 24.29
CA GLN A 46 -11.69 26.79 23.96
C GLN A 46 -12.82 26.34 23.02
N LEU A 47 -14.06 26.56 23.45
CA LEU A 47 -15.21 26.31 22.57
C LEU A 47 -15.30 27.37 21.46
N ARG A 48 -15.63 26.93 20.24
CA ARG A 48 -15.93 27.79 19.09
C ARG A 48 -17.20 27.28 18.42
N ALA A 49 -18.13 28.18 18.12
CA ALA A 49 -19.37 27.81 17.43
C ALA A 49 -19.14 27.55 15.93
N LYS A 50 -18.17 28.25 15.33
CA LYS A 50 -17.80 28.15 13.91
C LYS A 50 -16.42 27.55 13.77
N LEU A 51 -16.26 26.72 12.74
CA LEU A 51 -14.98 26.13 12.37
C LEU A 51 -14.01 27.17 11.82
N THR A 52 -14.48 28.09 10.97
CA THR A 52 -13.60 29.14 10.42
C THR A 52 -12.98 30.00 11.52
N ASP A 53 -13.73 30.31 12.58
CA ASP A 53 -13.23 31.05 13.75
C ASP A 53 -12.18 30.24 14.54
N ALA A 54 -12.26 28.90 14.49
CA ALA A 54 -11.27 28.00 15.09
C ALA A 54 -10.06 27.72 14.19
N MET A 55 -10.08 28.17 12.93
CA MET A 55 -8.99 27.98 11.96
C MET A 55 -8.25 29.29 11.61
N THR A 56 -8.72 30.43 12.12
CA THR A 56 -8.25 31.77 11.73
C THR A 56 -7.63 32.57 12.89
N ASN A 57 -6.38 33.00 12.74
CA ASN A 57 -5.65 33.94 13.61
C ASN A 57 -5.65 33.56 15.10
N LEU A 58 -5.13 32.37 15.37
CA LEU A 58 -5.04 31.77 16.69
C LEU A 58 -3.57 31.46 16.96
N GLY A 59 -3.11 31.73 18.19
CA GLY A 59 -1.70 31.58 18.55
C GLY A 59 -0.76 32.53 17.79
N ASN A 60 0.39 32.85 18.39
CA ASN A 60 1.57 33.27 17.64
C ASN A 60 2.80 32.89 18.47
N ASP A 61 2.84 31.62 18.86
CA ASP A 61 3.86 31.06 19.75
C ASP A 61 4.74 30.01 19.06
N GLY A 62 4.48 29.72 17.78
CA GLY A 62 5.20 28.74 16.97
C GLY A 62 4.74 27.30 17.18
N GLU A 63 3.81 27.03 18.11
CA GLU A 63 3.28 25.70 18.37
C GLU A 63 2.00 25.46 17.55
N ALA A 64 1.79 24.22 17.12
CA ALA A 64 0.64 23.90 16.28
C ALA A 64 -0.68 24.04 17.05
N ASP A 65 -1.60 24.88 16.57
CA ASP A 65 -2.96 24.92 17.10
C ASP A 65 -3.72 23.65 16.75
N LYS A 66 -4.65 23.26 17.62
CA LYS A 66 -5.45 22.05 17.46
C LYS A 66 -6.92 22.38 17.41
N VAL A 67 -7.62 21.82 16.44
CA VAL A 67 -9.07 21.95 16.28
C VAL A 67 -9.68 20.57 16.24
N PHE A 68 -10.54 20.28 17.20
CA PHE A 68 -11.33 19.06 17.23
C PHE A 68 -12.75 19.38 16.78
N VAL A 69 -13.18 18.71 15.71
CA VAL A 69 -14.53 18.85 15.16
C VAL A 69 -15.36 17.65 15.61
N ALA A 70 -16.46 17.94 16.30
CA ALA A 70 -17.39 16.92 16.78
C ALA A 70 -18.05 16.16 15.62
N ALA A 71 -18.63 15.00 15.94
CA ALA A 71 -19.49 14.30 15.01
C ALA A 71 -20.74 15.16 14.68
N GLY A 72 -21.17 15.11 13.43
CA GLY A 72 -22.25 15.90 12.87
C GLY A 72 -21.82 16.67 11.63
N THR A 73 -22.76 17.46 11.10
CA THR A 73 -22.50 18.36 9.97
C THR A 73 -22.20 19.76 10.48
N VAL A 74 -21.01 20.26 10.19
CA VAL A 74 -20.62 21.66 10.41
C VAL A 74 -20.83 22.40 9.10
N THR A 75 -21.68 23.43 9.15
CA THR A 75 -22.04 24.24 7.98
C THR A 75 -21.61 25.68 8.20
N GLU A 76 -20.73 26.18 7.34
CA GLU A 76 -20.29 27.59 7.36
C GLU A 76 -21.08 28.43 6.34
N PRO A 77 -21.32 29.73 6.60
CA PRO A 77 -22.01 30.60 5.65
C PRO A 77 -21.18 30.92 4.40
N GLY A 78 -19.87 30.65 4.43
CA GLY A 78 -18.91 30.90 3.35
C GLY A 78 -17.86 29.78 3.28
N SER A 79 -16.74 30.05 2.62
CA SER A 79 -15.59 29.13 2.60
C SER A 79 -15.03 28.93 4.00
N ILE A 80 -14.58 27.72 4.28
CA ILE A 80 -13.80 27.38 5.47
C ILE A 80 -12.36 27.76 5.18
N THR A 81 -11.89 28.85 5.77
CA THR A 81 -10.55 29.38 5.52
C THR A 81 -9.65 29.17 6.72
N ALA A 82 -8.45 28.64 6.50
CA ALA A 82 -7.37 28.68 7.49
C ALA A 82 -6.49 29.91 7.24
N SER A 83 -6.21 30.67 8.29
CA SER A 83 -5.17 31.70 8.26
C SER A 83 -4.48 31.81 9.61
N GLY A 84 -3.20 32.14 9.61
CA GLY A 84 -2.42 32.30 10.84
C GLY A 84 -0.94 32.06 10.60
N THR A 85 -0.13 32.35 11.61
CA THR A 85 1.33 32.19 11.55
C THR A 85 1.80 30.84 12.09
N ASP A 86 1.05 30.25 13.01
CA ASP A 86 1.37 28.95 13.61
C ASP A 86 0.76 27.79 12.81
N PRO A 87 1.39 26.59 12.86
CA PRO A 87 0.83 25.39 12.25
C PRO A 87 -0.57 25.05 12.77
N LEU A 88 -1.33 24.23 12.03
CA LEU A 88 -2.70 23.89 12.40
C LEU A 88 -3.01 22.41 12.16
N GLU A 89 -3.52 21.75 13.20
CA GLU A 89 -4.04 20.39 13.15
C GLU A 89 -5.56 20.41 13.36
N VAL A 90 -6.32 19.93 12.38
CA VAL A 90 -7.78 19.79 12.42
C VAL A 90 -8.14 18.31 12.37
N THR A 91 -8.87 17.83 13.37
CA THR A 91 -9.26 16.42 13.51
C THR A 91 -10.77 16.29 13.68
N GLY A 92 -11.43 15.59 12.77
CA GLY A 92 -12.82 15.18 12.93
C GLY A 92 -12.99 13.91 13.78
N ALA A 93 -14.23 13.53 14.05
CA ALA A 93 -14.56 12.32 14.79
C ALA A 93 -14.46 11.03 13.92
N GLY A 94 -14.34 11.18 12.60
CA GLY A 94 -14.32 10.09 11.63
C GLY A 94 -14.92 10.52 10.30
N VAL A 95 -14.51 9.86 9.20
CA VAL A 95 -14.96 10.18 7.84
C VAL A 95 -16.48 10.03 7.67
N ASP A 96 -17.10 9.07 8.36
CA ASP A 96 -18.55 8.86 8.34
C ASP A 96 -19.27 9.57 9.50
N GLN A 97 -18.56 10.42 10.24
CA GLN A 97 -19.07 11.07 11.45
C GLN A 97 -19.02 12.60 11.36
N THR A 98 -17.96 13.17 10.82
CA THR A 98 -17.77 14.63 10.71
C THR A 98 -17.86 15.05 9.26
N PHE A 99 -18.81 15.93 8.96
CA PHE A 99 -19.07 16.45 7.62
C PHE A 99 -18.90 17.97 7.61
N LEU A 100 -18.07 18.50 6.73
CA LEU A 100 -17.85 19.94 6.56
C LEU A 100 -18.53 20.40 5.27
N THR A 101 -19.33 21.45 5.34
CA THR A 101 -20.03 22.00 4.16
C THR A 101 -20.28 23.50 4.31
N SER A 102 -20.89 24.10 3.29
CA SER A 102 -21.22 25.53 3.26
C SER A 102 -22.66 25.76 2.76
N THR A 103 -23.31 26.83 3.22
CA THR A 103 -24.58 27.30 2.62
C THR A 103 -24.38 28.29 1.48
N SER A 104 -23.14 28.66 1.16
CA SER A 104 -22.87 29.66 0.13
C SER A 104 -23.29 29.19 -1.26
N THR A 105 -23.65 30.16 -2.10
CA THR A 105 -23.93 29.98 -3.53
C THR A 105 -22.91 30.72 -4.41
N SER A 106 -21.88 31.33 -3.80
CA SER A 106 -20.91 32.20 -4.48
C SER A 106 -19.46 31.83 -4.19
N ASN A 107 -19.20 30.68 -3.56
CA ASN A 107 -17.84 30.30 -3.17
C ASN A 107 -17.06 29.68 -4.33
N ILE A 108 -15.74 29.90 -4.29
CA ILE A 108 -14.79 29.32 -5.24
C ILE A 108 -14.27 27.97 -4.72
N PHE A 109 -14.01 27.84 -3.40
CA PHE A 109 -13.62 26.58 -2.74
C PHE A 109 -14.40 26.39 -1.43
N LEU A 110 -14.73 25.15 -1.05
CA LEU A 110 -15.29 24.85 0.27
C LEU A 110 -14.22 25.04 1.36
N LEU A 111 -13.03 24.46 1.18
CA LEU A 111 -11.88 24.59 2.07
C LEU A 111 -10.74 25.35 1.38
N ASN A 112 -10.12 26.30 2.07
CA ASN A 112 -8.89 26.97 1.61
C ASN A 112 -7.87 27.02 2.75
N THR A 113 -6.69 26.45 2.54
CA THR A 113 -5.63 26.37 3.56
C THR A 113 -4.38 27.19 3.26
N ASN A 114 -4.36 27.96 2.18
CA ASN A 114 -3.14 28.59 1.65
C ASN A 114 -2.50 29.65 2.56
N ASN A 115 -3.27 30.24 3.47
CA ASN A 115 -2.78 31.34 4.31
C ASN A 115 -2.29 30.87 5.68
N ARG A 116 -1.96 29.58 5.81
CA ARG A 116 -1.51 29.01 7.08
C ARG A 116 -0.51 27.86 6.86
N PRO A 117 0.65 27.87 7.53
CA PRO A 117 1.66 26.83 7.34
C PRO A 117 1.29 25.52 8.03
N GLY A 118 1.96 24.41 7.65
CA GLY A 118 1.98 23.16 8.41
C GLY A 118 0.61 22.55 8.68
N ILE A 119 -0.29 22.62 7.69
CA ILE A 119 -1.68 22.20 7.81
C ILE A 119 -1.76 20.68 7.89
N LYS A 120 -2.49 20.18 8.88
CA LYS A 120 -2.84 18.77 9.02
C LYS A 120 -4.33 18.62 9.17
N LEU A 121 -4.98 17.90 8.28
CA LEU A 121 -6.41 17.59 8.37
C LEU A 121 -6.61 16.07 8.43
N SER A 122 -7.46 15.63 9.35
CA SER A 122 -7.80 14.21 9.44
C SER A 122 -9.22 13.91 9.85
N ASP A 123 -9.66 12.70 9.48
CA ASP A 123 -10.83 12.02 10.01
C ASP A 123 -12.16 12.76 9.78
N LEU A 124 -12.38 13.25 8.56
CA LEU A 124 -13.58 14.02 8.18
C LEU A 124 -13.93 13.87 6.69
N THR A 125 -15.14 14.30 6.32
CA THR A 125 -15.60 14.39 4.93
C THR A 125 -15.90 15.84 4.57
N LEU A 126 -15.35 16.31 3.44
CA LEU A 126 -15.73 17.55 2.79
C LEU A 126 -16.94 17.28 1.89
N VAL A 127 -18.03 18.02 2.07
CA VAL A 127 -19.26 17.86 1.30
C VAL A 127 -19.45 19.10 0.45
N VAL A 128 -19.16 19.00 -0.85
CA VAL A 128 -19.45 20.06 -1.83
C VAL A 128 -20.96 20.14 -2.00
N PRO A 129 -21.63 21.22 -1.60
CA PRO A 129 -23.08 21.30 -1.62
C PRO A 129 -23.60 21.50 -3.04
N ALA A 130 -24.83 21.05 -3.31
CA ALA A 130 -25.49 21.22 -4.61
C ALA A 130 -25.69 22.68 -5.03
N SER A 131 -25.55 23.63 -4.09
CA SER A 131 -25.68 25.07 -4.34
C SER A 131 -24.40 25.74 -4.84
N PHE A 132 -23.27 25.02 -4.88
CA PHE A 132 -22.03 25.57 -5.40
C PHE A 132 -22.10 25.75 -6.92
N PRO A 133 -21.42 26.78 -7.46
CA PRO A 133 -21.37 27.00 -8.89
C PRO A 133 -20.71 25.81 -9.61
N ASP A 134 -21.19 25.49 -10.80
CA ASP A 134 -20.84 24.26 -11.54
C ASP A 134 -19.82 24.46 -12.68
N ALA A 135 -19.25 25.66 -12.87
CA ALA A 135 -18.44 25.95 -14.06
C ALA A 135 -17.12 26.69 -13.78
N GLY A 136 -16.04 26.21 -14.42
CA GLY A 136 -14.78 26.92 -14.64
C GLY A 136 -13.86 27.03 -13.42
N GLY A 137 -13.72 25.98 -12.61
CA GLY A 137 -12.87 26.01 -11.42
C GLY A 137 -13.54 26.61 -10.18
N ASN A 138 -14.80 27.01 -10.28
CA ASN A 138 -15.59 27.50 -9.16
C ASN A 138 -16.35 26.34 -8.52
N GLY A 139 -16.48 26.34 -7.20
CA GLY A 139 -17.21 25.31 -6.47
C GLY A 139 -16.39 24.07 -6.13
N ALA A 140 -15.06 24.21 -6.00
CA ALA A 140 -14.21 23.06 -5.69
C ALA A 140 -14.26 22.65 -4.20
N ALA A 141 -13.88 21.41 -3.89
CA ALA A 141 -13.85 20.95 -2.50
C ALA A 141 -12.73 21.62 -1.69
N ALA A 142 -11.52 21.67 -2.23
CA ALA A 142 -10.39 22.23 -1.49
C ALA A 142 -9.31 22.83 -2.40
N GLN A 143 -8.80 23.97 -1.95
CA GLN A 143 -7.50 24.51 -2.32
C GLN A 143 -6.56 24.33 -1.13
N ILE A 144 -5.38 23.73 -1.37
CA ILE A 144 -4.43 23.39 -0.31
C ILE A 144 -3.01 23.84 -0.63
N GLU A 145 -2.26 24.13 0.42
CA GLU A 145 -0.84 24.49 0.38
C GLU A 145 -0.09 23.83 1.53
N ASP A 146 1.04 23.19 1.23
CA ASP A 146 1.93 22.53 2.21
C ASP A 146 1.16 21.67 3.23
N ALA A 147 0.15 20.92 2.75
CA ALA A 147 -0.84 20.27 3.58
C ALA A 147 -0.67 18.75 3.67
N GLU A 148 -0.91 18.21 4.86
CA GLU A 148 -1.02 16.78 5.13
C GLU A 148 -2.49 16.41 5.39
N LEU A 149 -3.10 15.67 4.47
CA LEU A 149 -4.47 15.16 4.60
C LEU A 149 -4.42 13.66 4.86
N ASN A 150 -5.12 13.18 5.88
CA ASN A 150 -5.23 11.75 6.17
C ASN A 150 -6.66 11.36 6.52
N ARG A 151 -7.25 10.41 5.77
CA ARG A 151 -8.68 10.06 5.90
C ARG A 151 -9.56 11.31 5.78
N VAL A 152 -9.35 12.04 4.70
CA VAL A 152 -10.19 13.17 4.29
C VAL A 152 -10.92 12.76 3.02
N ASN A 153 -12.21 12.48 3.15
CA ASN A 153 -13.05 12.10 2.01
C ASN A 153 -13.68 13.36 1.39
N VAL A 154 -14.12 13.23 0.14
CA VAL A 154 -14.89 14.26 -0.54
C VAL A 154 -16.13 13.64 -1.15
N GLU A 155 -17.28 14.23 -0.82
CA GLU A 155 -18.59 13.92 -1.39
C GLU A 155 -19.05 15.12 -2.24
N VAL A 156 -19.23 14.90 -3.54
CA VAL A 156 -19.71 15.91 -4.48
C VAL A 156 -21.22 15.80 -4.68
N ARG A 157 -21.94 16.92 -4.52
CA ARG A 157 -23.41 16.99 -4.67
C ARG A 157 -23.92 17.98 -5.71
N ASN A 158 -23.07 18.82 -6.28
CA ASN A 158 -23.45 19.70 -7.38
C ASN A 158 -23.27 18.98 -8.71
N SER A 159 -23.75 19.61 -9.80
CA SER A 159 -23.84 18.91 -11.08
C SER A 159 -22.47 18.58 -11.67
N GLU A 160 -21.46 19.38 -11.33
CA GLU A 160 -20.07 19.19 -11.74
C GLU A 160 -19.14 19.94 -10.78
N SER A 161 -18.18 19.26 -10.14
CA SER A 161 -17.21 19.92 -9.25
C SER A 161 -15.82 19.34 -9.33
N ASP A 162 -14.87 20.25 -9.16
CA ASP A 162 -13.47 19.93 -8.96
C ASP A 162 -13.22 19.62 -7.50
N VAL A 163 -12.32 18.72 -7.21
CA VAL A 163 -12.13 18.27 -5.84
C VAL A 163 -10.92 18.96 -5.23
N PHE A 164 -9.72 18.54 -5.57
CA PHE A 164 -8.50 19.22 -5.14
C PHE A 164 -7.91 20.03 -6.28
N VAL A 165 -7.97 21.36 -6.15
CA VAL A 165 -7.50 22.32 -7.15
C VAL A 165 -6.39 23.18 -6.58
N SER A 166 -5.50 23.66 -7.45
CA SER A 166 -4.35 24.48 -7.05
C SER A 166 -3.59 23.87 -5.88
N LEU A 167 -3.10 22.64 -6.07
CA LEU A 167 -2.20 21.97 -5.14
C LEU A 167 -0.90 22.78 -5.04
N LEU A 168 -0.80 23.70 -4.07
CA LEU A 168 0.36 24.57 -3.88
C LEU A 168 1.35 23.94 -2.91
N GLY A 169 2.64 24.20 -3.08
CA GLY A 169 3.66 23.62 -2.20
C GLY A 169 3.64 22.09 -2.13
N ASP A 170 4.31 21.53 -1.14
CA ASP A 170 4.47 20.08 -1.01
C ASP A 170 3.32 19.46 -0.21
N ASN A 171 2.49 18.65 -0.87
CA ASN A 171 1.28 18.08 -0.28
C ASN A 171 1.40 16.58 -0.08
N VAL A 172 0.76 16.06 0.97
CA VAL A 172 0.63 14.61 1.18
C VAL A 172 -0.80 14.24 1.53
N ILE A 173 -1.41 13.36 0.73
CA ILE A 173 -2.81 12.97 0.84
C ILE A 173 -2.87 11.45 1.01
N ARG A 174 -3.49 10.98 2.09
CA ARG A 174 -3.55 9.57 2.45
C ARG A 174 -4.97 9.11 2.72
N ASN A 175 -5.30 7.90 2.28
CA ASN A 175 -6.54 7.20 2.64
C ASN A 175 -7.81 8.02 2.28
N ALA A 176 -7.80 8.71 1.15
CA ALA A 176 -8.90 9.56 0.71
C ALA A 176 -9.86 8.79 -0.21
N ARG A 177 -11.17 9.05 -0.07
CA ARG A 177 -12.19 8.62 -1.03
C ARG A 177 -12.87 9.83 -1.65
N ILE A 178 -12.94 9.87 -2.97
CA ILE A 178 -13.57 10.93 -3.75
C ILE A 178 -14.69 10.31 -4.58
N TYR A 179 -15.90 10.82 -4.41
CA TYR A 179 -17.10 10.30 -5.08
C TYR A 179 -18.18 11.37 -5.21
N ALA A 180 -19.08 11.17 -6.17
CA ALA A 180 -20.29 11.97 -6.34
C ALA A 180 -21.53 11.19 -5.89
N VAL A 181 -22.56 11.90 -5.44
CA VAL A 181 -23.91 11.31 -5.25
C VAL A 181 -24.61 11.13 -6.60
N GLU A 182 -25.72 10.38 -6.62
CA GLU A 182 -26.50 10.18 -7.84
C GLU A 182 -26.93 11.53 -8.47
N GLY A 183 -26.62 11.71 -9.76
CA GLY A 183 -26.91 12.94 -10.52
C GLY A 183 -25.88 14.06 -10.35
N ALA A 184 -24.86 13.87 -9.51
CA ALA A 184 -23.69 14.75 -9.40
C ALA A 184 -22.48 14.14 -10.14
N LYS A 185 -21.42 14.93 -10.32
CA LYS A 185 -20.24 14.50 -11.06
C LYS A 185 -18.96 15.11 -10.50
N VAL A 186 -17.92 14.30 -10.36
CA VAL A 186 -16.55 14.77 -10.12
C VAL A 186 -15.94 15.13 -11.48
N ASP A 187 -15.53 16.38 -11.69
CA ASP A 187 -14.85 16.75 -12.93
C ASP A 187 -13.35 16.43 -12.84
N TRP A 188 -12.56 17.31 -12.20
CA TRP A 188 -11.17 17.04 -11.86
C TRP A 188 -11.04 16.57 -10.41
N ALA A 189 -10.64 15.32 -10.18
CA ALA A 189 -10.40 14.84 -8.82
C ALA A 189 -9.15 15.48 -8.19
N PHE A 190 -8.05 15.55 -8.94
CA PHE A 190 -6.83 16.25 -8.56
C PHE A 190 -6.28 17.05 -9.73
N ARG A 191 -6.13 18.36 -9.55
CA ARG A 191 -5.59 19.26 -10.57
C ARG A 191 -4.51 20.17 -9.98
N SER A 192 -3.28 20.02 -10.45
CA SER A 192 -2.23 21.00 -10.15
C SER A 192 -2.35 22.17 -11.12
N GLU A 193 -2.61 23.37 -10.61
CA GLU A 193 -2.61 24.61 -11.40
C GLU A 193 -1.95 25.72 -10.62
N TYR A 194 -1.37 26.70 -11.33
CA TYR A 194 -0.89 27.96 -10.77
C TYR A 194 0.20 27.81 -9.71
N ALA A 195 0.86 26.66 -9.64
CA ALA A 195 1.87 26.38 -8.65
C ALA A 195 3.28 26.50 -9.24
N SER A 196 4.19 27.13 -8.50
CA SER A 196 5.63 26.89 -8.68
C SER A 196 5.93 25.40 -8.48
N ALA A 197 7.07 24.94 -9.01
CA ALA A 197 7.54 23.55 -8.88
C ALA A 197 7.24 22.95 -7.49
N ASN A 198 6.44 21.90 -7.45
CA ASN A 198 5.99 21.26 -6.22
C ASN A 198 5.95 19.73 -6.30
N THR A 199 5.77 19.08 -5.15
CA THR A 199 5.54 17.64 -5.07
C THR A 199 4.24 17.33 -4.33
N THR A 200 3.35 16.56 -4.96
CA THR A 200 2.19 15.98 -4.29
C THR A 200 2.35 14.46 -4.19
N GLU A 201 2.20 13.92 -2.98
CA GLU A 201 2.16 12.48 -2.72
C GLU A 201 0.73 12.05 -2.42
N ILE A 202 0.19 11.09 -3.18
CA ILE A 202 -1.14 10.51 -2.99
C ILE A 202 -0.99 9.03 -2.67
N ILE A 203 -1.50 8.59 -1.53
CA ILE A 203 -1.31 7.23 -1.02
C ILE A 203 -2.66 6.65 -0.63
N ASN A 204 -3.00 5.49 -1.19
CA ASN A 204 -4.25 4.79 -0.87
C ASN A 204 -5.50 5.64 -1.09
N ALA A 205 -5.57 6.33 -2.23
CA ALA A 205 -6.76 7.06 -2.64
C ALA A 205 -7.68 6.20 -3.51
N THR A 206 -9.00 6.39 -3.39
CA THR A 206 -10.00 5.82 -4.30
C THR A 206 -10.80 6.96 -4.93
N ILE A 207 -10.82 7.02 -6.25
CA ILE A 207 -11.53 8.01 -7.05
C ILE A 207 -12.57 7.29 -7.90
N GLU A 208 -13.85 7.65 -7.74
CA GLU A 208 -14.99 7.01 -8.37
C GLU A 208 -15.63 7.92 -9.42
N GLU A 209 -15.74 7.41 -10.64
CA GLU A 209 -16.41 8.00 -11.81
C GLU A 209 -16.06 9.49 -12.09
N PRO A 210 -14.78 9.90 -12.06
CA PRO A 210 -14.43 11.28 -12.40
C PRO A 210 -14.50 11.52 -13.91
N THR A 211 -14.59 12.76 -14.37
CA THR A 211 -14.18 13.06 -15.75
C THR A 211 -12.69 12.78 -15.92
N TYR A 212 -11.90 13.33 -14.99
CA TYR A 212 -10.45 13.27 -14.97
C TYR A 212 -9.96 12.87 -13.58
N GLY A 213 -9.12 11.83 -13.50
CA GLY A 213 -8.52 11.39 -12.25
C GLY A 213 -7.42 12.35 -11.77
N PHE A 214 -6.18 12.11 -12.22
CA PHE A 214 -5.02 12.92 -11.86
C PHE A 214 -4.59 13.81 -13.03
N VAL A 215 -4.56 15.13 -12.82
CA VAL A 215 -4.21 16.11 -13.85
C VAL A 215 -3.05 16.99 -13.37
N VAL A 216 -1.94 16.97 -14.12
CA VAL A 216 -0.74 17.77 -13.86
C VAL A 216 -0.31 18.44 -15.16
N THR A 217 -0.48 19.76 -15.26
CA THR A 217 -0.32 20.51 -16.51
C THR A 217 0.65 21.67 -16.40
N GLU A 218 1.53 21.63 -15.39
CA GLU A 218 2.45 22.72 -15.05
C GLU A 218 3.90 22.20 -15.00
N PRO A 219 4.88 23.04 -15.40
CA PRO A 219 6.28 22.62 -15.51
C PRO A 219 6.90 22.33 -14.15
N ASN A 220 7.61 21.20 -14.07
CA ASN A 220 8.34 20.73 -12.90
C ASN A 220 7.48 20.35 -11.68
N ASN A 221 6.15 20.25 -11.83
CA ASN A 221 5.31 19.67 -10.80
C ASN A 221 5.40 18.15 -10.84
N THR A 222 5.58 17.55 -9.67
CA THR A 222 5.71 16.11 -9.48
C THR A 222 4.50 15.56 -8.73
N LEU A 223 3.83 14.57 -9.31
CA LEU A 223 2.79 13.81 -8.66
C LEU A 223 3.24 12.36 -8.49
N ASN A 224 3.32 11.92 -7.24
CA ASN A 224 3.63 10.54 -6.88
C ASN A 224 2.38 9.88 -6.32
N VAL A 225 1.88 8.85 -7.00
CA VAL A 225 0.68 8.11 -6.60
C VAL A 225 1.08 6.70 -6.22
N ARG A 226 0.69 6.24 -5.02
CA ARG A 226 0.96 4.90 -4.51
C ARG A 226 -0.30 4.21 -4.05
N SER A 227 -0.43 2.93 -4.37
CA SER A 227 -1.50 2.05 -3.89
C SER A 227 -2.91 2.65 -4.05
N SER A 228 -3.18 3.33 -5.17
CA SER A 228 -4.43 4.08 -5.39
C SER A 228 -5.27 3.52 -6.54
N ARG A 229 -6.53 3.93 -6.61
CA ARG A 229 -7.51 3.47 -7.60
C ARG A 229 -8.23 4.63 -8.26
N ILE A 230 -8.40 4.54 -9.58
CA ILE A 230 -9.34 5.35 -10.35
C ILE A 230 -10.31 4.38 -11.03
N ILE A 231 -11.60 4.56 -10.81
CA ILE A 231 -12.63 3.65 -11.30
C ILE A 231 -13.57 4.45 -12.20
N GLY A 232 -13.70 4.05 -13.45
CA GLY A 232 -14.63 4.62 -14.42
C GLY A 232 -14.38 6.08 -14.80
N PRO A 233 -13.13 6.55 -15.04
CA PRO A 233 -12.92 7.90 -15.56
C PRO A 233 -13.57 8.04 -16.95
N THR A 234 -14.18 9.19 -17.25
CA THR A 234 -14.90 9.40 -18.53
C THR A 234 -14.11 10.17 -19.59
N ALA A 235 -12.94 10.73 -19.26
CA ALA A 235 -12.05 11.40 -20.22
C ALA A 235 -10.59 10.94 -20.11
N ALA A 236 -9.98 11.01 -18.91
CA ALA A 236 -8.63 10.46 -18.69
C ALA A 236 -8.44 9.99 -17.24
N GLY A 237 -7.74 8.86 -17.06
CA GLY A 237 -7.29 8.45 -15.73
C GLY A 237 -6.19 9.37 -15.20
N VAL A 238 -5.16 9.56 -16.02
CA VAL A 238 -4.01 10.45 -15.75
C VAL A 238 -3.78 11.33 -16.97
N TRP A 239 -3.65 12.63 -16.74
CA TRP A 239 -3.21 13.59 -17.74
C TRP A 239 -1.98 14.33 -17.23
N ALA A 240 -0.84 14.09 -17.87
CA ALA A 240 0.39 14.87 -17.67
C ALA A 240 0.67 15.76 -18.88
N SER A 241 1.00 17.03 -18.69
CA SER A 241 1.46 17.91 -19.76
C SER A 241 2.47 18.96 -19.30
N SER A 242 2.97 19.75 -20.24
CA SER A 242 3.70 20.99 -19.95
C SER A 242 4.92 20.82 -19.03
N GLY A 243 5.63 19.69 -19.11
CA GLY A 243 6.79 19.45 -18.26
C GLY A 243 6.47 18.84 -16.89
N ALA A 244 5.24 18.36 -16.70
CA ALA A 244 4.82 17.60 -15.54
C ALA A 244 5.57 16.27 -15.40
N ARG A 245 5.67 15.78 -14.16
CA ARG A 245 6.25 14.49 -13.80
C ARG A 245 5.23 13.69 -12.99
N VAL A 246 4.72 12.59 -13.53
CA VAL A 246 3.73 11.75 -12.84
C VAL A 246 4.27 10.33 -12.67
N PHE A 247 4.25 9.80 -11.45
CA PHE A 247 4.72 8.46 -11.14
C PHE A 247 3.66 7.67 -10.41
N LEU A 248 3.27 6.53 -10.97
CA LEU A 248 2.28 5.61 -10.41
C LEU A 248 2.97 4.35 -9.90
N GLU A 249 2.64 3.94 -8.68
CA GLU A 249 3.09 2.71 -8.05
C GLU A 249 1.89 1.95 -7.52
N ASN A 250 1.81 0.63 -7.75
CA ASN A 250 0.71 -0.19 -7.22
C ASN A 250 -0.67 0.39 -7.53
N THR A 251 -0.85 1.01 -8.70
CA THR A 251 -2.05 1.79 -9.02
C THR A 251 -2.96 0.99 -9.95
N LEU A 252 -4.26 1.05 -9.70
CA LEU A 252 -5.30 0.46 -10.56
C LEU A 252 -6.08 1.58 -11.26
N ILE A 253 -6.20 1.50 -12.58
CA ILE A 253 -7.11 2.35 -13.35
C ILE A 253 -8.03 1.46 -14.18
N GLU A 254 -9.32 1.52 -13.87
CA GLU A 254 -10.39 0.81 -14.58
C GLU A 254 -11.14 1.81 -15.44
N THR A 255 -11.21 1.60 -16.75
CA THR A 255 -11.85 2.53 -17.69
C THR A 255 -12.99 1.87 -18.46
N GLU A 256 -13.89 2.71 -19.00
CA GLU A 256 -14.98 2.29 -19.88
C GLU A 256 -14.69 2.80 -21.30
N GLY A 257 -13.47 2.55 -21.80
CA GLY A 257 -13.08 2.83 -23.19
C GLY A 257 -12.22 4.07 -23.42
N ILE A 258 -11.77 4.75 -22.37
CA ILE A 258 -10.88 5.92 -22.45
C ILE A 258 -9.45 5.59 -22.02
N SER A 259 -8.51 6.48 -22.37
CA SER A 259 -7.09 6.34 -22.03
C SER A 259 -6.84 6.44 -20.51
N PRO A 260 -6.32 5.39 -19.85
CA PRO A 260 -5.87 5.50 -18.47
C PRO A 260 -4.69 6.46 -18.32
N ILE A 261 -3.83 6.59 -19.35
CA ILE A 261 -2.71 7.53 -19.38
C ILE A 261 -2.76 8.38 -20.65
N THR A 262 -2.77 9.69 -20.46
CA THR A 262 -2.56 10.71 -21.50
C THR A 262 -1.35 11.56 -21.12
N ALA A 263 -0.40 11.73 -22.04
CA ALA A 263 0.80 12.51 -21.82
C ALA A 263 1.10 13.44 -23.01
N ASN A 264 1.17 14.74 -22.74
CA ASN A 264 1.31 15.76 -23.77
C ASN A 264 2.55 16.64 -23.53
N SER A 265 2.97 17.39 -24.54
CA SER A 265 3.87 18.53 -24.36
C SER A 265 3.32 19.80 -25.01
N THR A 266 3.87 20.94 -24.61
CA THR A 266 3.45 22.27 -25.03
C THR A 266 4.68 23.11 -25.35
N ALA A 267 4.50 24.13 -26.20
CA ALA A 267 5.61 24.96 -26.64
C ALA A 267 6.24 25.71 -25.46
N ASN A 268 7.57 25.73 -25.42
CA ASN A 268 8.40 26.41 -24.41
C ASN A 268 8.41 25.74 -23.01
N ASP A 269 7.80 24.56 -22.87
CA ASP A 269 7.82 23.79 -21.63
C ASP A 269 8.89 22.69 -21.66
N PRO A 270 9.41 22.27 -20.48
CA PRO A 270 10.35 21.16 -20.40
C PRO A 270 9.68 19.83 -20.75
N SER A 271 10.46 18.74 -20.71
CA SER A 271 9.95 17.42 -21.08
C SER A 271 8.97 16.87 -20.05
N THR A 272 7.84 16.35 -20.52
CA THR A 272 6.84 15.67 -19.69
C THR A 272 7.29 14.22 -19.44
N VAL A 273 7.14 13.75 -18.21
CA VAL A 273 7.52 12.38 -17.81
C VAL A 273 6.35 11.69 -17.13
N VAL A 274 5.99 10.51 -17.61
CA VAL A 274 5.03 9.62 -16.96
C VAL A 274 5.68 8.28 -16.67
N GLY A 275 5.56 7.79 -15.44
CA GLY A 275 6.04 6.49 -15.01
C GLY A 275 4.93 5.68 -14.39
N ALA A 276 4.87 4.38 -14.67
CA ALA A 276 4.05 3.44 -13.92
C ALA A 276 4.86 2.17 -13.61
N VAL A 277 4.82 1.76 -12.34
CA VAL A 277 5.44 0.53 -11.88
C VAL A 277 4.42 -0.30 -11.13
N SER A 278 4.42 -1.61 -11.36
CA SER A 278 3.55 -2.54 -10.63
C SER A 278 2.09 -2.07 -10.64
N SER A 279 1.60 -1.61 -11.79
CA SER A 279 0.26 -1.02 -11.93
C SER A 279 -0.60 -1.83 -12.89
N THR A 280 -1.92 -1.74 -12.74
CA THR A 280 -2.88 -2.46 -13.58
C THR A 280 -3.81 -1.46 -14.26
N PHE A 281 -3.87 -1.51 -15.59
CA PHE A 281 -4.76 -0.69 -16.40
C PHE A 281 -5.69 -1.60 -17.20
N VAL A 282 -7.00 -1.44 -17.03
CA VAL A 282 -8.00 -2.29 -17.68
C VAL A 282 -9.11 -1.43 -18.27
N SER A 283 -9.48 -1.72 -19.51
CA SER A 283 -10.74 -1.24 -20.10
C SER A 283 -11.76 -2.38 -20.16
N HIS A 284 -13.02 -2.09 -19.84
CA HIS A 284 -14.13 -3.06 -19.93
C HIS A 284 -14.84 -3.09 -21.28
N VAL A 285 -14.53 -2.14 -22.16
CA VAL A 285 -15.10 -2.08 -23.52
C VAL A 285 -13.99 -2.04 -24.57
N ALA A 286 -14.22 -2.74 -25.68
CA ALA A 286 -13.22 -2.97 -26.72
C ALA A 286 -13.02 -1.79 -27.71
N ASN A 287 -13.61 -0.61 -27.45
CA ASN A 287 -13.52 0.55 -28.34
C ASN A 287 -13.25 1.83 -27.53
N SER A 288 -12.20 2.58 -27.88
CA SER A 288 -12.28 3.96 -28.43
C SER A 288 -11.00 4.80 -28.26
N PHE A 289 -10.09 4.42 -27.36
CA PHE A 289 -8.80 5.10 -27.19
C PHE A 289 -7.68 4.10 -26.84
N PRO A 290 -6.41 4.41 -27.18
CA PRO A 290 -5.27 3.60 -26.78
C PRO A 290 -5.07 3.62 -25.25
N ALA A 291 -4.44 2.59 -24.68
CA ALA A 291 -4.14 2.59 -23.24
C ALA A 291 -3.20 3.75 -22.83
N ILE A 292 -2.26 4.08 -23.72
CA ILE A 292 -1.28 5.15 -23.53
C ILE A 292 -1.40 6.09 -24.72
N ASP A 293 -1.95 7.28 -24.50
CA ASP A 293 -2.07 8.31 -25.51
C ASP A 293 -0.98 9.37 -25.29
N VAL A 294 -0.14 9.59 -26.30
CA VAL A 294 0.91 10.59 -26.26
C VAL A 294 0.78 11.55 -27.43
N ASN A 295 0.61 12.84 -27.13
CA ASN A 295 0.52 13.86 -28.16
C ASN A 295 1.62 14.93 -28.01
N VAL A 296 2.44 15.05 -29.05
CA VAL A 296 3.51 16.05 -29.14
C VAL A 296 3.13 17.07 -30.21
N PRO A 297 3.13 18.39 -29.92
CA PRO A 297 2.73 19.40 -30.87
C PRO A 297 3.82 19.65 -31.92
N ALA A 298 3.42 20.20 -33.08
CA ALA A 298 4.32 20.67 -34.12
C ALA A 298 5.04 21.98 -33.73
N SER A 299 5.76 21.97 -32.60
CA SER A 299 6.56 23.08 -32.11
C SER A 299 7.96 22.61 -31.74
N VAL A 300 8.99 23.21 -32.35
CA VAL A 300 10.40 22.91 -32.06
C VAL A 300 10.86 23.39 -30.68
N THR A 301 10.04 24.18 -29.99
CA THR A 301 10.33 24.64 -28.62
C THR A 301 9.62 23.80 -27.55
N ALA A 302 8.80 22.83 -27.94
CA ALA A 302 8.17 21.94 -26.98
C ALA A 302 9.15 20.88 -26.44
N GLY A 303 8.93 20.44 -25.21
CA GLY A 303 9.67 19.34 -24.60
C GLY A 303 9.33 17.97 -25.20
N ASN A 304 10.22 17.00 -24.98
CA ASN A 304 9.93 15.60 -25.27
C ASN A 304 8.86 15.06 -24.31
N VAL A 305 8.24 13.94 -24.68
CA VAL A 305 7.40 13.16 -23.76
C VAL A 305 8.04 11.79 -23.56
N LEU A 306 8.26 11.42 -22.30
CA LEU A 306 8.84 10.13 -21.91
C LEU A 306 7.85 9.35 -21.02
N THR A 307 7.42 8.19 -21.49
CA THR A 307 6.56 7.28 -20.76
C THR A 307 7.31 5.99 -20.44
N ASN A 308 7.41 5.62 -19.16
CA ASN A 308 8.08 4.40 -18.70
C ASN A 308 7.10 3.52 -17.93
N ILE A 309 6.80 2.34 -18.45
CA ILE A 309 5.92 1.36 -17.81
C ILE A 309 6.73 0.12 -17.47
N SER A 310 6.64 -0.36 -16.23
CA SER A 310 7.33 -1.58 -15.83
C SER A 310 6.55 -2.43 -14.85
N SER A 311 6.76 -3.75 -14.87
CA SER A 311 6.11 -4.68 -13.93
C SER A 311 4.59 -4.53 -13.90
N SER A 312 3.96 -4.12 -15.00
CA SER A 312 2.56 -3.68 -15.02
C SER A 312 1.71 -4.57 -15.92
N ILE A 313 0.37 -4.51 -15.77
CA ILE A 313 -0.58 -5.20 -16.65
C ILE A 313 -1.45 -4.19 -17.38
N ILE A 314 -1.59 -4.33 -18.70
CA ILE A 314 -2.47 -3.49 -19.54
C ILE A 314 -3.41 -4.39 -20.35
N ARG A 315 -4.73 -4.30 -20.16
CA ARG A 315 -5.72 -5.17 -20.83
C ARG A 315 -6.99 -4.45 -21.27
N GLY A 316 -7.66 -4.99 -22.28
CA GLY A 316 -8.97 -4.52 -22.72
C GLY A 316 -8.95 -3.34 -23.70
N PHE A 317 -7.77 -2.96 -24.21
CA PHE A 317 -7.62 -1.89 -25.20
C PHE A 317 -7.36 -2.50 -26.59
N ALA A 318 -7.90 -1.87 -27.64
CA ALA A 318 -7.62 -2.27 -29.03
C ALA A 318 -6.18 -1.93 -29.42
N GLU A 319 -5.70 -0.78 -28.97
CA GLU A 319 -4.31 -0.35 -29.07
C GLU A 319 -3.73 -0.13 -27.65
N THR A 320 -2.50 -0.58 -27.41
CA THR A 320 -1.80 -0.26 -26.16
C THR A 320 -1.23 1.15 -26.19
N TRP A 321 -0.83 1.67 -27.35
CA TRP A 321 -0.31 3.04 -27.44
C TRP A 321 -0.69 3.76 -28.73
N ASP A 322 -0.78 5.07 -28.65
CA ASP A 322 -0.62 5.98 -29.78
C ASP A 322 0.44 7.04 -29.44
N LEU A 323 1.42 7.21 -30.32
CA LEU A 323 2.48 8.22 -30.19
C LEU A 323 2.35 9.21 -31.35
N SER A 324 1.47 10.18 -31.19
CA SER A 324 1.24 11.27 -32.13
C SER A 324 2.37 12.29 -32.06
N VAL A 325 3.21 12.32 -33.09
CA VAL A 325 4.37 13.23 -33.20
C VAL A 325 4.42 13.93 -34.56
N PRO A 326 4.91 15.18 -34.64
CA PRO A 326 5.09 15.88 -35.90
C PRO A 326 6.25 15.29 -36.71
N ILE A 327 6.16 15.39 -38.04
CA ILE A 327 7.21 14.94 -38.97
C ILE A 327 8.11 16.14 -39.32
N GLY A 328 9.41 16.03 -39.01
CA GLY A 328 10.41 17.01 -39.42
C GLY A 328 11.60 17.11 -38.47
N PRO A 329 12.71 17.73 -38.92
CA PRO A 329 13.89 17.89 -38.08
C PRO A 329 13.63 18.88 -36.94
N GLY A 330 14.19 18.58 -35.76
CA GLY A 330 14.18 19.49 -34.61
C GLY A 330 12.86 19.51 -33.82
N PHE A 331 11.85 18.74 -34.21
CA PHE A 331 10.68 18.54 -33.38
C PHE A 331 10.96 17.61 -32.20
N PRO A 332 10.27 17.79 -31.06
CA PRO A 332 10.35 16.90 -29.92
C PRO A 332 9.86 15.49 -30.25
N THR A 333 10.30 14.55 -29.42
CA THR A 333 10.03 13.12 -29.56
C THR A 333 9.08 12.63 -28.47
N ALA A 334 8.30 11.62 -28.82
CA ALA A 334 7.60 10.76 -27.87
C ALA A 334 8.36 9.44 -27.73
N THR A 335 8.75 9.07 -26.51
CA THR A 335 9.41 7.79 -26.22
C THR A 335 8.57 7.01 -25.21
N LEU A 336 8.19 5.79 -25.58
CA LEU A 336 7.53 4.82 -24.72
C LEU A 336 8.47 3.65 -24.44
N ASN A 337 8.74 3.37 -23.17
CA ASN A 337 9.47 2.18 -22.75
C ASN A 337 8.53 1.28 -21.95
N ILE A 338 8.41 0.02 -22.36
CA ILE A 338 7.66 -0.99 -21.58
C ILE A 338 8.56 -2.20 -21.34
N GLY A 339 8.75 -2.58 -20.07
CA GLY A 339 9.56 -3.74 -19.67
C GLY A 339 8.92 -4.54 -18.54
N HIS A 340 9.21 -5.85 -18.46
CA HIS A 340 8.65 -6.73 -17.42
C HIS A 340 7.13 -6.62 -17.27
N SER A 341 6.38 -6.39 -18.35
CA SER A 341 4.94 -6.09 -18.26
C SER A 341 4.11 -7.07 -19.09
N ASN A 342 2.86 -7.27 -18.70
CA ASN A 342 1.91 -8.07 -19.45
C ASN A 342 0.99 -7.16 -20.27
N PHE A 343 1.03 -7.19 -21.59
CA PHE A 343 0.19 -6.34 -22.48
C PHE A 343 0.10 -6.91 -23.90
N ASP A 344 -0.88 -6.44 -24.67
CA ASP A 344 -0.94 -6.72 -26.10
C ASP A 344 -0.13 -5.66 -26.87
N PRO A 345 0.98 -6.00 -27.55
CA PRO A 345 1.90 -5.01 -28.10
C PRO A 345 1.41 -4.43 -29.44
N VAL A 346 0.25 -3.79 -29.41
CA VAL A 346 -0.41 -3.16 -30.57
C VAL A 346 -0.29 -1.64 -30.45
N GLY A 347 0.31 -1.02 -31.47
CA GLY A 347 0.34 0.44 -31.62
C GLY A 347 -0.73 0.93 -32.58
N ALA A 348 -1.23 2.14 -32.36
CA ALA A 348 -2.22 2.77 -33.21
C ALA A 348 -1.69 3.01 -34.64
N PRO A 349 -2.57 2.91 -35.67
CA PRO A 349 -2.20 3.25 -37.03
C PRO A 349 -1.67 4.69 -37.13
N GLY A 350 -0.44 4.85 -37.63
CA GLY A 350 0.18 6.17 -37.80
C GLY A 350 0.95 6.68 -36.58
N SER A 351 1.01 5.93 -35.48
CA SER A 351 1.90 6.22 -34.35
C SER A 351 3.35 6.38 -34.83
N GLY A 352 3.94 7.56 -34.62
CA GLY A 352 5.24 7.96 -35.19
C GLY A 352 6.39 8.09 -34.18
N GLY A 353 6.11 8.00 -32.88
CA GLY A 353 7.13 8.03 -31.82
C GLY A 353 7.99 6.77 -31.72
N THR A 354 8.89 6.73 -30.73
CA THR A 354 9.73 5.55 -30.45
C THR A 354 9.08 4.68 -29.36
N ALA A 355 8.67 3.47 -29.71
CA ALA A 355 8.12 2.48 -28.76
C ALA A 355 9.12 1.32 -28.54
N ASN A 356 9.77 1.30 -27.38
CA ASN A 356 10.67 0.24 -26.93
C ASN A 356 9.90 -0.81 -26.12
N VAL A 357 9.21 -1.70 -26.83
CA VAL A 357 8.24 -2.66 -26.26
C VAL A 357 8.60 -4.12 -26.49
N SER A 358 9.66 -4.40 -27.25
CA SER A 358 10.07 -5.76 -27.68
C SER A 358 10.95 -6.50 -26.67
N SER A 359 11.03 -6.04 -25.42
CA SER A 359 11.80 -6.73 -24.38
C SER A 359 11.31 -8.17 -24.20
N PRO A 360 12.20 -9.18 -24.11
CA PRO A 360 11.80 -10.57 -23.84
C PRO A 360 11.20 -10.76 -22.45
N THR A 361 11.30 -9.75 -21.58
CA THR A 361 10.67 -9.74 -20.25
C THR A 361 9.20 -9.34 -20.29
N ASN A 362 8.71 -8.87 -21.44
CA ASN A 362 7.29 -8.60 -21.64
C ASN A 362 6.54 -9.88 -22.00
N ILE A 363 5.29 -9.96 -21.52
CA ILE A 363 4.40 -11.08 -21.72
C ILE A 363 3.17 -10.58 -22.50
N ASN A 364 2.66 -11.40 -23.42
CA ASN A 364 1.36 -11.20 -24.05
C ASN A 364 0.53 -12.49 -23.89
N LEU A 365 0.04 -12.72 -22.67
CA LEU A 365 -0.81 -13.86 -22.32
C LEU A 365 -1.89 -13.40 -21.34
N ASP A 366 -3.04 -14.07 -21.31
CA ASP A 366 -4.08 -13.80 -20.32
C ASP A 366 -3.50 -13.80 -18.88
N PRO A 367 -3.58 -12.69 -18.13
CA PRO A 367 -3.08 -12.60 -16.77
C PRO A 367 -3.88 -13.46 -15.78
N LYS A 368 -5.00 -14.08 -16.19
CA LYS A 368 -5.85 -14.93 -15.35
C LYS A 368 -6.29 -14.21 -14.08
N PHE A 369 -6.98 -13.08 -14.24
CA PHE A 369 -7.61 -12.38 -13.12
C PHE A 369 -8.67 -13.26 -12.44
N ALA A 370 -8.86 -13.07 -11.14
CA ALA A 370 -9.83 -13.80 -10.34
C ALA A 370 -11.29 -13.49 -10.72
N GLY A 371 -11.54 -12.32 -11.30
CA GLY A 371 -12.84 -11.94 -11.84
C GLY A 371 -12.75 -10.67 -12.71
N GLU A 372 -13.88 -10.25 -13.25
CA GLU A 372 -13.96 -9.11 -14.19
C GLU A 372 -13.47 -7.78 -13.58
N ARG A 373 -13.76 -7.55 -12.30
CA ARG A 373 -13.29 -6.40 -11.51
C ARG A 373 -12.45 -6.83 -10.29
N ASP A 374 -11.94 -8.06 -10.33
CA ASP A 374 -11.07 -8.62 -9.31
C ASP A 374 -9.75 -9.01 -9.97
N TYR A 375 -8.84 -8.04 -10.03
CA TYR A 375 -7.56 -8.15 -10.75
C TYR A 375 -6.46 -8.85 -9.94
N ARG A 376 -6.83 -9.52 -8.83
CA ARG A 376 -5.92 -10.46 -8.18
C ARG A 376 -5.64 -11.63 -9.12
N LEU A 377 -4.42 -12.13 -9.13
CA LEU A 377 -4.01 -13.21 -10.01
C LEU A 377 -4.53 -14.56 -9.50
N LEU A 378 -4.98 -15.43 -10.40
CA LEU A 378 -5.26 -16.83 -10.11
C LEU A 378 -3.98 -17.68 -10.11
N PRO A 379 -4.00 -18.87 -9.48
CA PRO A 379 -2.92 -19.84 -9.62
C PRO A 379 -2.59 -20.11 -11.09
N ASP A 380 -1.31 -20.32 -11.38
CA ASP A 380 -0.77 -20.53 -12.74
C ASP A 380 -0.91 -19.31 -13.68
N SER A 381 -1.15 -18.11 -13.16
CA SER A 381 -1.05 -16.88 -13.97
C SER A 381 0.36 -16.71 -14.54
N PRO A 382 0.50 -16.33 -15.82
CA PRO A 382 1.82 -16.00 -16.38
C PRO A 382 2.39 -14.70 -15.82
N SER A 383 1.60 -13.90 -15.09
CA SER A 383 2.05 -12.67 -14.45
C SER A 383 2.68 -12.89 -13.07
N ILE A 384 2.58 -14.11 -12.51
CA ILE A 384 3.19 -14.46 -11.23
C ILE A 384 4.72 -14.56 -11.39
N ASP A 385 5.48 -13.99 -10.45
CA ASP A 385 6.94 -13.98 -10.40
C ASP A 385 7.62 -13.47 -11.71
N ALA A 386 6.92 -12.60 -12.45
CA ALA A 386 7.32 -12.15 -13.79
C ALA A 386 7.70 -10.66 -13.88
N GLY A 387 7.64 -9.93 -12.77
CA GLY A 387 8.01 -8.53 -12.69
C GLY A 387 9.52 -8.30 -12.78
N ASN A 388 9.94 -7.06 -12.54
CA ASN A 388 11.34 -6.70 -12.51
C ASN A 388 11.97 -7.11 -11.14
N PRO A 389 12.95 -8.03 -11.11
CA PRO A 389 13.56 -8.49 -9.86
C PRO A 389 14.37 -7.42 -9.12
N ALA A 390 14.65 -6.28 -9.76
CA ALA A 390 15.33 -5.14 -9.13
C ALA A 390 14.38 -4.20 -8.37
N LEU A 391 13.05 -4.43 -8.40
CA LEU A 391 12.12 -3.62 -7.65
C LEU A 391 12.28 -3.81 -6.15
N THR A 392 12.16 -2.70 -5.42
CA THR A 392 12.28 -2.66 -3.95
C THR A 392 10.95 -2.39 -3.26
N LEU A 393 9.82 -2.58 -3.97
CA LEU A 393 8.49 -2.42 -3.41
C LEU A 393 8.23 -3.51 -2.37
N THR A 394 7.67 -3.13 -1.22
CA THR A 394 7.47 -4.03 -0.07
C THR A 394 6.01 -4.47 0.10
N THR A 395 5.07 -3.78 -0.54
CA THR A 395 3.64 -4.05 -0.48
C THR A 395 2.98 -3.86 -1.85
N ASP A 396 1.80 -4.44 -2.03
CA ASP A 396 0.94 -4.26 -3.19
C ASP A 396 -0.16 -3.18 -2.98
N LEU A 397 -1.14 -3.09 -3.89
CA LEU A 397 -2.25 -2.14 -3.84
C LEU A 397 -3.12 -2.26 -2.57
N ILE A 398 -3.26 -3.45 -1.99
CA ILE A 398 -4.07 -3.67 -0.78
C ILE A 398 -3.22 -3.78 0.50
N GLY A 399 -1.91 -3.53 0.39
CA GLY A 399 -0.98 -3.59 1.52
C GLY A 399 -0.47 -5.00 1.83
N GLU A 400 -0.73 -5.98 0.95
CA GLU A 400 -0.18 -7.33 1.13
C GLU A 400 1.32 -7.35 0.77
N PRO A 401 2.14 -8.18 1.42
CA PRO A 401 3.59 -8.15 1.21
C PRO A 401 4.02 -8.57 -0.20
N ARG A 402 5.04 -7.87 -0.72
CA ARG A 402 5.70 -8.09 -2.02
C ARG A 402 7.24 -7.98 -1.84
N PRO A 403 8.08 -8.72 -2.59
CA PRO A 403 7.70 -9.87 -3.40
C PRO A 403 7.38 -11.12 -2.57
N ARG A 404 6.61 -12.02 -3.17
CA ARG A 404 6.32 -13.38 -2.67
C ARG A 404 6.76 -14.39 -3.71
N ASP A 405 7.32 -15.50 -3.26
CA ASP A 405 7.56 -16.68 -4.09
C ASP A 405 6.21 -17.33 -4.41
N GLY A 406 5.59 -16.88 -5.50
CA GLY A 406 4.23 -17.25 -5.90
C GLY A 406 4.15 -18.64 -6.53
N ASP A 407 5.16 -19.03 -7.30
CA ASP A 407 5.28 -20.35 -7.94
C ASP A 407 5.97 -21.42 -7.07
N LEU A 408 6.54 -21.03 -5.93
CA LEU A 408 7.20 -21.87 -4.93
C LEU A 408 8.47 -22.55 -5.44
N ASP A 409 9.18 -21.94 -6.39
CA ASP A 409 10.46 -22.42 -6.89
C ASP A 409 11.67 -22.06 -6.00
N GLY A 410 11.45 -21.20 -5.01
CA GLY A 410 12.45 -20.71 -4.05
C GLY A 410 13.07 -19.36 -4.38
N SER A 411 12.63 -18.71 -5.47
CA SER A 411 12.91 -17.32 -5.82
C SER A 411 11.70 -16.45 -5.46
N SER A 412 11.92 -15.20 -5.03
CA SER A 412 10.82 -14.24 -4.83
C SER A 412 11.02 -13.10 -5.80
N ILE A 413 10.22 -13.07 -6.86
CA ILE A 413 10.19 -12.01 -7.86
C ILE A 413 8.83 -11.34 -7.74
N PRO A 414 8.72 -10.01 -7.82
CA PRO A 414 7.41 -9.39 -7.76
C PRO A 414 6.55 -9.83 -8.94
N ASP A 415 5.25 -9.90 -8.74
CA ASP A 415 4.30 -10.12 -9.84
C ASP A 415 4.19 -8.88 -10.74
N GLN A 416 3.73 -9.11 -11.97
CA GLN A 416 3.28 -8.01 -12.83
C GLN A 416 1.90 -7.54 -12.37
N GLY A 417 1.70 -6.22 -12.27
CA GLY A 417 0.43 -5.59 -11.91
C GLY A 417 0.36 -5.07 -10.47
N ALA A 418 -0.79 -4.47 -10.15
CA ALA A 418 -1.06 -3.80 -8.87
C ALA A 418 -1.17 -4.74 -7.66
N TYR A 419 -1.43 -6.03 -7.89
CA TYR A 419 -1.61 -7.03 -6.84
C TYR A 419 -0.46 -8.04 -6.83
N GLU A 420 -0.09 -8.51 -5.65
CA GLU A 420 0.82 -9.64 -5.46
C GLU A 420 0.01 -10.90 -5.11
N PHE A 421 0.26 -11.98 -5.83
CA PHE A 421 -0.30 -13.28 -5.54
C PHE A 421 0.22 -13.79 -4.20
N GLN A 422 -0.71 -14.03 -3.27
CA GLN A 422 -0.41 -14.60 -1.97
C GLN A 422 -0.68 -16.11 -2.02
N PRO A 423 0.34 -16.97 -2.21
CA PRO A 423 0.12 -18.41 -2.24
C PRO A 423 -0.35 -18.90 -0.87
N THR A 424 -1.47 -19.60 -0.85
CA THR A 424 -2.04 -20.22 0.35
C THR A 424 -2.02 -21.74 0.22
N CYS A 425 -2.29 -22.47 1.30
CA CYS A 425 -2.49 -23.92 1.22
C CYS A 425 -3.64 -24.32 0.26
N ALA A 426 -4.65 -23.44 0.08
CA ALA A 426 -5.76 -23.71 -0.84
C ALA A 426 -5.32 -23.62 -2.31
N THR A 427 -4.45 -22.67 -2.64
CA THR A 427 -3.93 -22.46 -4.00
C THR A 427 -2.70 -23.31 -4.29
N SER A 428 -1.89 -23.62 -3.27
CA SER A 428 -0.63 -24.35 -3.36
C SER A 428 -0.53 -25.41 -2.26
N PRO A 429 -0.92 -26.67 -2.54
CA PRO A 429 -0.97 -27.74 -1.52
C PRO A 429 0.36 -28.06 -0.83
N SER A 430 1.49 -27.70 -1.44
CA SER A 430 2.83 -27.83 -0.85
C SER A 430 3.01 -26.98 0.41
N LEU A 431 2.23 -25.89 0.57
CA LEU A 431 2.22 -25.03 1.75
C LEU A 431 1.37 -25.58 2.90
N CYS A 432 0.54 -26.59 2.65
CA CYS A 432 -0.30 -27.16 3.69
C CYS A 432 0.54 -27.84 4.77
N PRO A 433 0.19 -27.65 6.06
CA PRO A 433 0.81 -28.42 7.13
C PRO A 433 0.70 -29.92 6.83
N ASP A 434 1.84 -30.60 6.72
CA ASP A 434 1.85 -32.05 6.63
C ASP A 434 1.29 -32.61 7.94
N THR A 435 0.10 -33.20 7.87
CA THR A 435 -0.59 -33.84 9.00
C THR A 435 -0.48 -35.36 8.95
N LYS A 436 0.19 -35.91 7.92
CA LYS A 436 0.15 -37.34 7.62
C LYS A 436 1.32 -38.06 8.27
N ALA A 437 1.03 -38.81 9.32
CA ALA A 437 2.06 -39.58 10.02
C ALA A 437 2.73 -40.67 9.14
N PRO A 438 4.06 -40.85 9.28
CA PRO A 438 4.82 -41.83 8.50
C PRO A 438 4.41 -43.25 8.82
N LYS A 439 3.91 -44.01 7.85
CA LYS A 439 3.42 -45.39 8.05
C LYS A 439 4.57 -46.40 8.08
N VAL A 440 4.68 -47.16 9.18
CA VAL A 440 5.59 -48.31 9.29
C VAL A 440 4.86 -49.61 8.94
N SER A 441 5.41 -50.39 8.01
CA SER A 441 4.81 -51.65 7.55
C SER A 441 5.86 -52.75 7.29
N LYS A 442 5.39 -53.95 6.95
CA LYS A 442 6.22 -55.12 6.56
C LYS A 442 7.35 -55.43 7.56
N VAL A 443 7.07 -55.26 8.86
CA VAL A 443 8.04 -55.45 9.94
C VAL A 443 8.37 -56.94 10.10
N LYS A 444 9.63 -57.33 9.92
CA LYS A 444 10.16 -58.67 10.23
C LYS A 444 11.31 -58.54 11.22
N PHE A 445 11.35 -59.46 12.19
CA PHE A 445 12.41 -59.53 13.20
C PHE A 445 13.04 -60.92 13.18
N TYR A 446 14.37 -60.96 13.10
CA TYR A 446 15.16 -62.18 13.15
C TYR A 446 16.20 -62.05 14.27
N GLY A 447 16.02 -62.77 15.38
CA GLY A 447 16.96 -62.78 16.50
C GLY A 447 17.35 -64.20 16.88
N LYS A 448 18.66 -64.46 16.97
CA LYS A 448 19.26 -65.70 17.46
C LYS A 448 20.19 -65.39 18.63
N ALA A 449 20.18 -66.26 19.65
CA ALA A 449 21.05 -66.17 20.81
C ALA A 449 22.52 -66.07 20.36
N LYS A 450 23.28 -65.21 21.05
CA LYS A 450 24.71 -64.98 20.77
C LYS A 450 25.02 -64.45 19.35
N SER A 451 24.01 -64.06 18.56
CA SER A 451 24.16 -63.49 17.21
C SER A 451 23.47 -62.13 17.07
N ASN A 452 23.82 -61.39 16.02
CA ASN A 452 23.23 -60.08 15.74
C ASN A 452 21.76 -60.24 15.32
N SER A 453 20.87 -59.50 15.96
CA SER A 453 19.45 -59.48 15.56
C SER A 453 19.24 -58.51 14.40
N THR A 454 18.33 -58.82 13.49
CA THR A 454 18.01 -57.96 12.34
C THR A 454 16.53 -57.61 12.35
N ILE A 455 16.23 -56.33 12.19
CA ILE A 455 14.88 -55.84 11.85
C ILE A 455 14.87 -55.40 10.40
N THR A 456 13.82 -55.77 9.68
CA THR A 456 13.45 -55.12 8.42
C THR A 456 12.07 -54.52 8.52
N CYS A 457 11.85 -53.34 7.97
CA CYS A 457 10.53 -52.71 7.83
C CYS A 457 10.50 -51.84 6.58
N ARG A 458 9.31 -51.37 6.18
CA ARG A 458 9.14 -50.34 5.15
C ARG A 458 8.51 -49.10 5.78
N VAL A 459 8.99 -47.91 5.43
CA VAL A 459 8.43 -46.62 5.86
C VAL A 459 7.88 -45.89 4.63
N SER A 460 6.74 -45.21 4.75
CA SER A 460 6.10 -44.45 3.65
C SER A 460 6.98 -43.30 3.15
N GLU A 461 7.68 -42.65 4.06
CA GLU A 461 8.45 -41.42 3.83
C GLU A 461 9.71 -41.37 4.70
N ALA A 462 10.47 -40.27 4.59
CA ALA A 462 11.63 -40.05 5.44
C ALA A 462 11.21 -39.86 6.91
N ALA A 463 11.82 -40.61 7.83
CA ALA A 463 11.44 -40.56 9.23
C ALA A 463 12.60 -40.90 10.18
N ARG A 464 12.47 -40.46 11.43
CA ARG A 464 13.25 -40.93 12.57
C ARG A 464 12.54 -42.11 13.22
N LEU A 465 13.07 -43.31 13.05
CA LEU A 465 12.56 -44.53 13.68
C LEU A 465 13.15 -44.73 15.08
N THR A 466 12.30 -44.99 16.06
CA THR A 466 12.65 -45.36 17.43
C THR A 466 12.13 -46.76 17.73
N PHE A 467 13.04 -47.73 17.84
CA PHE A 467 12.75 -49.11 18.21
C PHE A 467 12.95 -49.29 19.72
N ARG A 468 11.89 -49.67 20.45
CA ARG A 468 11.92 -49.96 21.89
C ARG A 468 11.60 -51.43 22.13
N PHE A 469 12.50 -52.16 22.76
CA PHE A 469 12.31 -53.55 23.15
C PHE A 469 12.08 -53.62 24.66
N LYS A 470 10.84 -53.90 25.05
CA LYS A 470 10.44 -54.19 26.43
C LYS A 470 10.42 -55.71 26.64
N PRO A 471 11.26 -56.29 27.53
CA PRO A 471 11.16 -57.70 27.87
C PRO A 471 9.75 -58.03 28.38
N LEU A 472 9.19 -59.16 27.94
CA LEU A 472 7.93 -59.69 28.48
C LEU A 472 8.26 -60.63 29.67
N PRO A 473 7.60 -60.47 30.83
CA PRO A 473 7.91 -61.24 32.03
C PRO A 473 7.76 -62.76 31.81
N ARG A 474 8.62 -63.54 32.49
CA ARG A 474 8.48 -64.99 32.64
C ARG A 474 7.72 -65.28 33.94
N LYS A 475 6.91 -66.34 33.97
CA LYS A 475 6.06 -66.72 35.12
C LYS A 475 6.82 -66.90 36.47
N SER A 476 8.16 -66.94 36.49
CA SER A 476 8.98 -67.12 37.70
C SER A 476 9.97 -65.98 38.01
N SER A 477 9.90 -64.82 37.34
CA SER A 477 10.88 -63.74 37.59
C SER A 477 10.37 -62.72 38.61
N THR A 478 10.38 -63.08 39.89
CA THR A 478 10.29 -62.12 40.99
C THR A 478 11.66 -61.45 41.20
N GLY A 479 11.70 -60.10 41.16
CA GLY A 479 12.81 -59.32 41.74
C GLY A 479 13.85 -58.63 40.83
N LYS A 480 13.91 -58.83 39.50
CA LYS A 480 14.90 -58.12 38.63
C LYS A 480 14.25 -57.15 37.64
N LYS A 481 14.57 -55.84 37.73
CA LYS A 481 14.07 -54.80 36.80
C LYS A 481 14.44 -55.14 35.34
N PRO A 482 13.47 -55.25 34.41
CA PRO A 482 13.75 -55.59 33.02
C PRO A 482 14.51 -54.46 32.31
N ARG A 483 15.66 -54.76 31.72
CA ARG A 483 16.43 -53.78 30.93
C ARG A 483 15.81 -53.62 29.55
N PHE A 484 15.37 -52.41 29.23
CA PHE A 484 14.82 -52.06 27.92
C PHE A 484 15.93 -51.69 26.95
N VAL A 485 15.75 -51.98 25.66
CA VAL A 485 16.68 -51.56 24.61
C VAL A 485 16.00 -50.55 23.70
N LYS A 486 16.59 -49.37 23.57
CA LYS A 486 16.15 -48.33 22.62
C LYS A 486 17.19 -48.21 21.50
N VAL A 487 16.75 -48.21 20.25
CA VAL A 487 17.58 -47.92 19.08
C VAL A 487 16.88 -46.85 18.25
N VAL A 488 17.61 -45.81 17.85
CA VAL A 488 17.08 -44.70 17.04
C VAL A 488 17.84 -44.63 15.73
N ARG A 489 17.15 -44.40 14.61
CA ARG A 489 17.76 -44.27 13.28
C ARG A 489 16.94 -43.33 12.38
N LYS A 490 17.60 -42.37 11.72
CA LYS A 490 17.02 -41.61 10.61
C LYS A 490 17.08 -42.43 9.32
N VAL A 491 16.01 -42.46 8.56
CA VAL A 491 15.88 -43.27 7.33
C VAL A 491 15.15 -42.46 6.24
N LYS A 492 15.47 -42.75 4.97
CA LYS A 492 14.67 -42.31 3.82
C LYS A 492 13.43 -43.21 3.67
N ALA A 493 12.48 -42.78 2.83
CA ALA A 493 11.34 -43.57 2.42
C ALA A 493 11.77 -44.94 1.87
N GLY A 494 10.95 -45.98 2.09
CA GLY A 494 11.19 -47.31 1.54
C GLY A 494 11.74 -48.33 2.54
N LYS A 495 12.54 -49.28 2.06
CA LYS A 495 12.95 -50.48 2.83
C LYS A 495 14.10 -50.15 3.77
N VAL A 496 13.91 -50.46 5.05
CA VAL A 496 14.88 -50.24 6.12
C VAL A 496 15.35 -51.60 6.65
N LYS A 497 16.66 -51.76 6.80
CA LYS A 497 17.29 -52.91 7.48
C LYS A 497 18.17 -52.39 8.63
N LEU A 498 17.91 -52.85 9.84
CA LEU A 498 18.65 -52.46 11.05
C LEU A 498 19.26 -53.69 11.71
N ARG A 499 20.55 -53.62 12.02
CA ARG A 499 21.28 -54.65 12.77
C ARG A 499 21.41 -54.22 14.24
N ILE A 500 21.11 -55.14 15.15
CA ILE A 500 21.22 -54.97 16.60
C ILE A 500 22.31 -55.91 17.09
N SER A 501 23.29 -55.36 17.80
CA SER A 501 24.47 -56.09 18.27
C SER A 501 24.12 -57.29 19.16
N LYS A 502 24.89 -58.39 19.00
CA LYS A 502 24.72 -59.73 19.61
C LYS A 502 24.62 -59.80 21.13
N ARG A 503 24.92 -58.70 21.84
CA ARG A 503 24.82 -58.59 23.31
C ARG A 503 23.73 -57.62 23.80
N LYS A 504 23.08 -56.86 22.89
CA LYS A 504 22.07 -55.87 23.28
C LYS A 504 20.75 -56.51 23.69
N LEU A 505 20.35 -57.62 23.06
CA LEU A 505 19.13 -58.37 23.40
C LEU A 505 19.49 -59.75 23.96
N ARG A 506 18.85 -60.15 25.05
CA ARG A 506 19.01 -61.48 25.66
C ARG A 506 18.00 -62.46 25.05
N PRO A 507 18.23 -63.78 25.12
CA PRO A 507 17.22 -64.77 24.72
C PRO A 507 15.92 -64.56 25.51
N GLY A 508 14.79 -64.49 24.81
CA GLY A 508 13.51 -64.17 25.45
C GLY A 508 12.48 -63.53 24.51
N ARG A 509 11.29 -63.26 25.07
CA ARG A 509 10.18 -62.58 24.38
C ARG A 509 10.20 -61.09 24.69
N TYR A 510 9.94 -60.26 23.68
CA TYR A 510 9.93 -58.81 23.79
C TYR A 510 8.66 -58.23 23.17
N ARG A 511 8.16 -57.14 23.74
CA ARG A 511 7.28 -56.18 23.07
C ARG A 511 8.17 -55.17 22.36
N LEU A 512 8.19 -55.23 21.03
CA LEU A 512 8.84 -54.27 20.16
C LEU A 512 7.85 -53.15 19.81
N THR A 513 8.16 -51.92 20.21
CA THR A 513 7.45 -50.72 19.79
C THR A 513 8.33 -49.96 18.80
N ILE A 514 7.80 -49.66 17.62
CA ILE A 514 8.46 -48.86 16.59
C ILE A 514 7.67 -47.55 16.50
N VAL A 515 8.32 -46.44 16.81
CA VAL A 515 7.75 -45.10 16.61
C VAL A 515 8.46 -44.47 15.41
N ALA A 516 7.71 -44.07 14.39
CA ALA A 516 8.23 -43.25 13.30
C ALA A 516 7.79 -41.80 13.52
N THR A 517 8.72 -40.86 13.34
CA THR A 517 8.45 -39.41 13.41
C THR A 517 9.04 -38.75 12.17
N ASP A 518 8.26 -38.01 11.40
CA ASP A 518 8.75 -37.28 10.22
C ASP A 518 9.43 -35.94 10.61
N LYS A 519 9.64 -35.05 9.63
CA LYS A 519 10.21 -33.71 9.87
C LYS A 519 9.18 -32.75 10.50
N ALA A 520 7.91 -32.84 10.12
CA ALA A 520 6.81 -32.03 10.64
C ALA A 520 6.42 -32.40 12.08
N GLY A 521 6.90 -33.54 12.59
CA GLY A 521 6.64 -34.02 13.93
C GLY A 521 5.50 -35.02 14.02
N ASN A 522 4.83 -35.38 12.91
CA ASN A 522 3.78 -36.38 12.96
C ASN A 522 4.37 -37.73 13.31
N THR A 523 3.64 -38.49 14.14
CA THR A 523 4.14 -39.77 14.65
C THR A 523 3.19 -40.92 14.39
N SER A 524 3.76 -42.07 14.01
CA SER A 524 3.03 -43.34 14.01
C SER A 524 3.70 -44.33 14.95
N THR A 525 2.90 -45.21 15.56
CA THR A 525 3.39 -46.25 16.47
C THR A 525 2.90 -47.62 16.03
N LEU A 526 3.84 -48.56 15.85
CA LEU A 526 3.56 -49.97 15.59
C LEU A 526 4.13 -50.84 16.71
N VAL A 527 3.29 -51.72 17.27
CA VAL A 527 3.70 -52.65 18.35
C VAL A 527 3.63 -54.08 17.86
N ARG A 528 4.68 -54.88 18.12
CA ARG A 528 4.74 -56.31 17.77
C ARG A 528 5.40 -57.13 18.87
N LYS A 529 4.93 -58.36 19.10
CA LYS A 529 5.64 -59.33 19.94
C LYS A 529 6.71 -60.02 19.10
N VAL A 530 7.95 -60.05 19.60
CA VAL A 530 9.09 -60.68 18.94
C VAL A 530 9.85 -61.59 19.91
N ARG A 531 10.59 -62.56 19.39
CA ARG A 531 11.37 -63.50 20.20
C ARG A 531 12.81 -63.58 19.69
N VAL A 532 13.75 -63.49 20.60
CA VAL A 532 15.15 -63.87 20.36
C VAL A 532 15.24 -65.36 20.70
N LYS A 533 15.47 -66.19 19.67
CA LYS A 533 15.57 -67.65 19.81
C LYS A 533 16.85 -68.04 20.51
#